data_AF-A0A436RAE5-F1
#
_entry.id   AF-A0A436RAE5-F1
#
_cell.length_a   1.000
_cell.length_b   1.000
_cell.length_c   1.000
_cell.angle_alpha   90.00
_cell.angle_beta   90.00
_cell.angle_gamma   90.00
#
_symmetry.space_group_name_H-M   'P 1'
#
loop_
_entity.id
_entity.type
_entity.pdbx_description
1 polymer ?
#
loop_
_entity_poly.entity_id
_entity_poly.type
_entity_poly.pdbx_seq_one_letter_code
_entity_poly.pdbx_strand_id
1 'polypeptide(L)'
;MDNPSKPRRRRGRIASALLAVDAWLDTSLYEIGFKAREFWEAATIFSRRFRVQGWRRAIVEVLSEGFTMGAGGFVVLLALAMPAFDITTGDWRNQGDFAVTFLDRYGNEIGQRGIIQRDSVPVDEMPDIVIKAVLATEDRRFFDHYGIDVLGLSRAIFENVRANSVVQGGSSITQQLAKNLF
;
A
#
# COMPACT_ATOMS: atom_id res chain seq x y z
N MET A 1 -8.70 -61.89 -64.87
CA MET A 1 -9.92 -61.54 -64.12
C MET A 1 -9.49 -61.29 -62.69
N ASP A 2 -9.16 -60.04 -62.34
CA ASP A 2 -8.74 -59.68 -60.98
C ASP A 2 -9.95 -59.15 -60.19
N ASN A 3 -10.22 -59.81 -59.06
CA ASN A 3 -11.40 -59.63 -58.24
C ASN A 3 -11.29 -58.38 -57.35
N PRO A 4 -12.19 -57.37 -57.45
CA PRO A 4 -12.09 -56.13 -56.69
C PRO A 4 -13.06 -56.15 -55.50
N SER A 5 -12.66 -56.73 -54.36
CA SER A 5 -13.39 -56.49 -53.11
C SER A 5 -12.56 -56.83 -51.87
N LYS A 6 -11.83 -55.85 -51.35
CA LYS A 6 -11.43 -55.82 -49.93
C LYS A 6 -12.12 -54.62 -49.26
N PRO A 7 -12.87 -54.81 -48.15
CA PRO A 7 -13.62 -53.73 -47.54
C PRO A 7 -12.66 -52.74 -46.87
N ARG A 8 -12.78 -51.45 -47.19
CA ARG A 8 -12.11 -50.38 -46.46
C ARG A 8 -12.64 -50.38 -45.02
N ARG A 9 -11.80 -50.78 -44.05
CA ARG A 9 -12.12 -50.75 -42.62
C ARG A 9 -12.58 -49.34 -42.22
N ARG A 10 -13.84 -49.20 -41.79
CA ARG A 10 -14.35 -48.03 -41.08
C ARG A 10 -13.56 -47.89 -39.78
N ARG A 11 -12.54 -47.03 -39.75
CA ARG A 11 -11.96 -46.55 -38.48
C ARG A 11 -13.10 -45.92 -37.67
N GLY A 12 -13.26 -46.37 -36.43
CA GLY A 12 -14.43 -46.04 -35.61
C GLY A 12 -14.56 -44.55 -35.31
N ARG A 13 -15.80 -44.07 -35.15
CA ARG A 13 -16.16 -42.67 -34.85
C ARG A 13 -15.37 -42.07 -33.68
N ILE A 14 -14.95 -42.89 -32.72
CA ILE A 14 -14.14 -42.49 -31.55
C ILE A 14 -12.71 -42.13 -31.95
N ALA A 15 -12.08 -42.91 -32.85
CA ALA A 15 -10.73 -42.62 -33.32
C ALA A 15 -10.69 -41.31 -34.12
N SER A 16 -11.73 -41.02 -34.91
CA SER A 16 -11.85 -39.73 -35.61
C SER A 16 -12.16 -38.57 -34.66
N ALA A 17 -12.90 -38.79 -33.58
CA ALA A 17 -13.17 -37.77 -32.56
C ALA A 17 -11.90 -37.40 -31.77
N LEU A 18 -11.10 -38.40 -31.39
CA LEU A 18 -9.81 -38.19 -30.71
C LEU A 18 -8.81 -37.44 -31.60
N LEU A 19 -8.72 -37.81 -32.89
CA LEU A 19 -7.90 -37.09 -33.86
C LEU A 19 -8.37 -35.64 -34.09
N ALA A 20 -9.68 -35.38 -34.00
CA ALA A 20 -10.21 -34.03 -34.12
C ALA A 20 -9.86 -33.15 -32.90
N VAL A 21 -9.85 -33.73 -31.69
CA VAL A 21 -9.42 -33.03 -30.47
C VAL A 21 -7.93 -32.73 -30.49
N ASP A 22 -7.11 -33.70 -30.90
CA ASP A 22 -5.66 -33.55 -31.05
C ASP A 22 -5.31 -32.46 -32.07
N ALA A 23 -5.94 -32.50 -33.25
CA ALA A 23 -5.76 -31.47 -34.27
C ALA A 23 -6.25 -30.08 -33.80
N TRP A 24 -7.32 -30.01 -33.00
CA TRP A 24 -7.81 -28.75 -32.44
C TRP A 24 -6.84 -28.18 -31.39
N LEU A 25 -6.26 -29.04 -30.52
CA LEU A 25 -5.24 -28.64 -29.56
C LEU A 25 -3.97 -28.16 -30.26
N ASP A 26 -3.48 -28.90 -31.24
CA ASP A 26 -2.28 -28.55 -32.01
C ASP A 26 -2.47 -27.23 -32.77
N THR A 27 -3.64 -27.04 -33.39
CA THR A 27 -3.95 -25.78 -34.08
C THR A 27 -4.04 -24.61 -33.09
N SER A 28 -4.66 -24.81 -31.93
CA SER A 28 -4.78 -23.78 -30.89
C SER A 28 -3.42 -23.39 -30.32
N LEU A 29 -2.56 -24.36 -30.03
CA LEU A 29 -1.20 -24.13 -29.54
C LEU A 29 -0.34 -23.42 -30.59
N TYR A 30 -0.47 -23.82 -31.86
CA TYR A 30 0.21 -23.17 -32.97
C TYR A 30 -0.25 -21.72 -33.15
N GLU A 31 -1.56 -21.47 -33.13
CA GLU A 31 -2.13 -20.12 -33.24
C GLU A 31 -1.71 -19.21 -32.07
N ILE A 32 -1.71 -19.73 -30.85
CA ILE A 32 -1.24 -18.99 -29.66
C ILE A 32 0.24 -18.66 -29.80
N GLY A 33 1.07 -19.64 -30.19
CA GLY A 33 2.50 -19.42 -30.40
C GLY A 33 2.78 -18.42 -31.52
N PHE A 34 2.03 -18.50 -32.61
CA PHE A 34 2.14 -17.58 -33.74
C PHE A 34 1.75 -16.15 -33.33
N LYS A 35 0.59 -15.96 -32.69
CA LYS A 35 0.15 -14.66 -32.18
C LYS A 35 1.12 -14.09 -31.14
N ALA A 36 1.67 -14.92 -30.26
CA ALA A 36 2.66 -14.49 -29.29
C ALA A 36 3.96 -14.00 -29.97
N ARG A 37 4.40 -14.68 -31.04
CA ARG A 37 5.54 -14.23 -31.85
C ARG A 37 5.27 -12.91 -32.56
N GLU A 38 4.13 -12.80 -33.23
CA GLU A 38 3.72 -11.60 -33.95
C GLU A 38 3.58 -10.41 -33.00
N PHE A 39 3.01 -10.64 -31.81
CA PHE A 39 2.99 -9.65 -30.73
C PHE A 39 4.39 -9.26 -30.26
N TRP A 40 5.31 -10.22 -30.08
CA TRP A 40 6.69 -9.94 -29.69
C TRP A 40 7.42 -9.09 -30.74
N GLU A 41 7.25 -9.41 -32.02
CA GLU A 41 7.82 -8.62 -33.11
C GLU A 41 7.24 -7.20 -33.13
N ALA A 42 5.92 -7.06 -33.02
CA ALA A 42 5.25 -5.77 -32.93
C ALA A 42 5.72 -4.96 -31.71
N ALA A 43 5.84 -5.59 -30.55
CA ALA A 43 6.34 -4.97 -29.32
C ALA A 43 7.79 -4.54 -29.44
N THR A 44 8.63 -5.32 -30.13
CA THR A 44 10.04 -4.99 -30.36
C THR A 44 10.19 -3.85 -31.36
N ILE A 45 9.39 -3.83 -32.42
CA ILE A 45 9.36 -2.72 -33.39
C ILE A 45 8.87 -1.44 -32.72
N PHE A 46 7.81 -1.55 -31.93
CA PHE A 46 7.28 -0.47 -31.13
C PHE A 46 8.30 0.06 -30.13
N SER A 47 9.05 -0.81 -29.44
CA SER A 47 10.07 -0.38 -28.47
C SER A 47 11.26 0.32 -29.11
N ARG A 48 11.62 -0.03 -30.36
CA ARG A 48 12.67 0.67 -31.12
C ARG A 48 12.38 2.16 -31.30
N ARG A 49 11.10 2.57 -31.30
CA ARG A 49 10.69 3.99 -31.38
C ARG A 49 11.10 4.81 -30.14
N PHE A 50 11.39 4.14 -29.03
CA PHE A 50 11.77 4.74 -27.76
C PHE A 50 13.28 4.70 -27.50
N ARG A 51 14.12 4.55 -28.55
CA ARG A 51 15.58 4.64 -28.39
C ARG A 51 16.00 6.07 -28.06
N VAL A 52 16.17 6.33 -26.78
CA VAL A 52 16.81 7.55 -26.28
C VAL A 52 18.33 7.36 -26.40
N GLN A 53 19.01 8.30 -27.05
CA GLN A 53 20.47 8.28 -27.23
C GLN A 53 21.14 9.41 -26.44
N GLY A 54 22.44 9.24 -26.17
CA GLY A 54 23.27 10.23 -25.46
C GLY A 54 22.90 10.38 -23.97
N TRP A 55 23.11 11.57 -23.42
CA TRP A 55 22.90 11.88 -22.00
C TRP A 55 21.45 11.69 -21.51
N ARG A 56 20.47 11.85 -22.40
CA ARG A 56 19.05 11.64 -22.08
C ARG A 56 18.76 10.17 -21.73
N ARG A 57 19.53 9.24 -22.29
CA ARG A 57 19.40 7.81 -21.98
C ARG A 57 19.71 7.53 -20.51
N ALA A 58 20.79 8.14 -20.00
CA ALA A 58 21.20 7.96 -18.61
C ALA A 58 20.09 8.44 -17.64
N ILE A 59 19.44 9.58 -17.93
CA ILE A 59 18.33 10.07 -17.12
C ILE A 59 17.15 9.09 -17.15
N VAL A 60 16.77 8.62 -18.34
CA VAL A 60 15.64 7.69 -18.50
C VAL A 60 15.91 6.35 -17.82
N GLU A 61 17.13 5.82 -17.92
CA GLU A 61 17.52 4.60 -17.21
C GLU A 61 17.46 4.78 -15.69
N VAL A 62 18.02 5.87 -15.16
CA VAL A 62 17.97 6.17 -13.71
C VAL A 62 16.54 6.33 -13.21
N LEU A 63 15.69 7.03 -13.96
CA LEU A 63 14.27 7.20 -13.60
C LEU A 63 13.50 5.89 -13.67
N SER A 64 13.73 5.07 -14.71
CA SER A 64 13.06 3.78 -14.88
C SER A 64 13.45 2.78 -13.81
N GLU A 65 14.75 2.71 -13.50
CA GLU A 65 15.27 1.85 -12.43
C GLU A 65 14.78 2.33 -11.07
N GLY A 66 14.84 3.65 -10.82
CA GLY A 66 14.32 4.26 -9.60
C GLY A 66 12.83 4.03 -9.42
N PHE A 67 12.05 4.07 -10.50
CA PHE A 67 10.63 3.73 -10.46
C PHE A 67 10.40 2.26 -10.13
N THR A 68 11.19 1.36 -10.72
CA THR A 68 11.08 -0.09 -10.49
C THR A 68 11.42 -0.44 -9.03
N MET A 69 12.55 0.06 -8.54
CA MET A 69 12.94 -0.09 -7.14
C MET A 69 11.95 0.59 -6.19
N GLY A 70 11.44 1.76 -6.55
CA GLY A 70 10.45 2.50 -5.77
C GLY A 70 9.12 1.74 -5.66
N ALA A 71 8.64 1.16 -6.75
CA ALA A 71 7.45 0.32 -6.75
C ALA A 71 7.66 -0.94 -5.90
N GLY A 72 8.80 -1.63 -6.04
CA GLY A 72 9.15 -2.77 -5.21
C GLY A 72 9.24 -2.41 -3.72
N GLY A 73 9.90 -1.30 -3.40
CA GLY A 73 10.01 -0.77 -2.04
C GLY A 73 8.65 -0.39 -1.45
N PHE A 74 7.75 0.19 -2.26
CA PHE A 74 6.39 0.52 -1.83
C PHE A 74 5.57 -0.74 -1.50
N VAL A 75 5.70 -1.81 -2.29
CA VAL A 75 5.07 -3.11 -1.99
C VAL A 75 5.60 -3.67 -0.65
N VAL A 76 6.91 -3.62 -0.43
CA VAL A 76 7.51 -4.04 0.85
C VAL A 76 7.01 -3.18 2.01
N LEU A 77 6.95 -1.86 1.84
CA LEU A 77 6.44 -0.94 2.84
C LEU A 77 4.98 -1.27 3.21
N LEU A 78 4.12 -1.53 2.23
CA LEU A 78 2.74 -1.93 2.48
C LEU A 78 2.65 -3.30 3.16
N ALA A 79 3.49 -4.25 2.78
CA ALA A 79 3.54 -5.56 3.43
C ALA A 79 3.95 -5.43 4.91
N LEU A 80 4.91 -4.57 5.24
CA LEU A 80 5.32 -4.28 6.61
C LEU A 80 4.26 -3.47 7.40
N ALA A 81 3.40 -2.72 6.71
CA ALA A 81 2.32 -1.96 7.32
C ALA A 81 1.07 -2.82 7.65
N MET A 82 0.98 -4.05 7.16
CA MET A 82 -0.16 -4.96 7.41
C MET A 82 -0.54 -5.07 8.89
N PRO A 83 0.38 -5.29 9.85
CA PRO A 83 0.03 -5.36 11.28
C PRO A 83 -0.64 -4.08 11.79
N ALA A 84 -0.21 -2.91 11.30
CA ALA A 84 -0.79 -1.64 11.66
C ALA A 84 -2.21 -1.47 11.10
N PHE A 85 -2.50 -2.03 9.92
CA PHE A 85 -3.87 -2.08 9.40
C PHE A 85 -4.74 -3.03 10.23
N ASP A 86 -4.23 -4.21 10.57
CA ASP A 86 -4.97 -5.21 11.34
C ASP A 86 -5.42 -4.67 12.71
N ILE A 87 -4.52 -4.02 13.47
CA ILE A 87 -4.88 -3.41 14.78
C ILE A 87 -5.93 -2.29 14.65
N THR A 88 -5.99 -1.60 13.50
CA THR A 88 -6.97 -0.52 13.26
C THR A 88 -8.33 -1.03 12.78
N THR A 89 -8.45 -2.28 12.33
CA THR A 89 -9.74 -2.85 11.88
C THR A 89 -10.70 -3.16 13.03
N GLY A 90 -10.18 -3.39 14.24
CA GLY A 90 -10.96 -3.62 15.46
C GLY A 90 -11.36 -2.33 16.17
N ASP A 91 -11.99 -2.47 17.34
CA ASP A 91 -12.24 -1.34 18.24
C ASP A 91 -10.94 -0.92 18.94
N TRP A 92 -10.11 -0.19 18.20
CA TRP A 92 -8.81 0.33 18.66
C TRP A 92 -8.94 1.27 19.87
N ARG A 93 -10.15 1.78 20.15
CA ARG A 93 -10.43 2.61 21.33
C ARG A 93 -10.65 1.78 22.59
N ASN A 94 -11.07 0.53 22.44
CA ASN A 94 -11.40 -0.37 23.54
C ASN A 94 -10.24 -1.34 23.80
N GLN A 95 -9.07 -0.76 24.09
CA GLN A 95 -7.96 -1.50 24.68
C GLN A 95 -8.40 -1.81 26.12
N GLY A 96 -8.61 -3.09 26.44
CA GLY A 96 -9.25 -3.59 27.67
C GLY A 96 -8.49 -3.31 28.99
N ASP A 97 -7.82 -2.18 29.08
CA ASP A 97 -7.06 -1.70 30.21
C ASP A 97 -7.97 -0.87 31.12
N PHE A 98 -8.62 -1.56 32.04
CA PHE A 98 -9.53 -0.91 33.00
C PHE A 98 -8.75 -0.22 34.12
N ALA A 99 -9.13 1.02 34.43
CA ALA A 99 -8.78 1.66 35.68
C ALA A 99 -9.75 1.24 36.78
N VAL A 100 -9.23 0.77 37.91
CA VAL A 100 -10.01 0.49 39.11
C VAL A 100 -9.94 1.71 40.01
N THR A 101 -11.09 2.37 40.21
CA THR A 101 -11.24 3.50 41.14
C THR A 101 -11.62 2.99 42.53
N PHE A 102 -10.80 3.31 43.52
CA PHE A 102 -11.04 2.98 44.93
C PHE A 102 -11.80 4.14 45.58
N LEU A 103 -12.98 3.83 46.11
CA LEU A 103 -13.83 4.78 46.83
C LEU A 103 -13.76 4.51 48.35
N ASP A 104 -13.89 5.56 49.15
CA ASP A 104 -14.12 5.45 50.58
C ASP A 104 -15.57 5.05 50.90
N ARG A 105 -15.87 4.82 52.18
CA ARG A 105 -17.23 4.45 52.64
C ARG A 105 -18.31 5.52 52.39
N TYR A 106 -17.92 6.74 52.04
CA TYR A 106 -18.79 7.87 51.72
C TYR A 106 -18.88 8.13 50.21
N GLY A 107 -18.18 7.34 49.39
CA GLY A 107 -18.15 7.50 47.93
C GLY A 107 -17.08 8.47 47.41
N ASN A 108 -16.16 8.96 48.25
CA ASN A 108 -15.06 9.82 47.79
C ASN A 108 -13.93 8.98 47.22
N GLU A 109 -13.32 9.44 46.13
CA GLU A 109 -12.20 8.75 45.51
C GLU A 109 -10.92 8.84 46.39
N ILE A 110 -10.37 7.67 46.75
CA ILE A 110 -9.11 7.53 47.48
C ILE A 110 -7.93 7.39 46.50
N GLY A 111 -8.17 6.79 45.34
CA GLY A 111 -7.18 6.67 44.29
C GLY A 111 -7.60 5.72 43.17
N GLN A 112 -6.77 5.61 42.13
CA GLN A 112 -7.01 4.75 40.97
C GLN A 112 -5.80 3.86 40.72
N ARG A 113 -6.04 2.63 40.23
CA ARG A 113 -4.98 1.71 39.79
C ARG A 113 -5.30 1.12 38.43
N GLY A 114 -4.34 1.16 37.53
CA GLY A 114 -4.49 0.74 36.14
C GLY A 114 -3.90 1.80 35.20
N ILE A 115 -4.10 1.64 33.89
CA ILE A 115 -3.81 2.70 32.94
C ILE A 115 -4.86 3.79 33.16
N ILE A 116 -4.44 4.96 33.65
CA ILE A 116 -5.35 6.07 33.94
C ILE A 116 -5.82 6.64 32.61
N GLN A 117 -6.94 6.12 32.11
CA GLN A 117 -7.66 6.72 31.01
C GLN A 117 -8.58 7.77 31.62
N ARG A 118 -8.12 9.03 31.64
CA ARG A 118 -8.95 10.15 32.11
C ARG A 118 -10.20 10.27 31.24
N ASP A 119 -11.28 10.75 31.85
CA ASP A 119 -12.51 11.06 31.13
C ASP A 119 -12.19 11.94 29.92
N SER A 120 -12.54 11.45 28.73
CA SER A 120 -12.38 12.20 27.50
C SER A 120 -13.43 13.30 27.45
N VAL A 121 -12.98 14.56 27.47
CA VAL A 121 -13.83 15.73 27.30
C VAL A 121 -14.13 15.93 25.80
N PRO A 122 -15.39 16.11 25.40
CA PRO A 122 -15.74 16.48 24.04
C PRO A 122 -15.04 17.77 23.60
N VAL A 123 -14.59 17.83 22.34
CA VAL A 123 -13.82 18.99 21.83
C VAL A 123 -14.66 20.28 21.86
N ASP A 124 -15.97 20.17 21.70
CA ASP A 124 -16.94 21.27 21.76
C ASP A 124 -17.17 21.81 23.18
N GLU A 125 -16.84 21.04 24.21
CA GLU A 125 -16.83 21.51 25.61
C GLU A 125 -15.51 22.18 26.00
N MET A 126 -14.45 22.03 25.19
CA MET A 126 -13.15 22.62 25.48
C MET A 126 -13.17 24.14 25.24
N PRO A 127 -12.57 24.94 26.13
CA PRO A 127 -12.40 26.36 25.88
C PRO A 127 -11.61 26.60 24.58
N ASP A 128 -12.14 27.45 23.70
CA ASP A 128 -11.56 27.75 22.38
C ASP A 128 -10.08 28.20 22.46
N ILE A 129 -9.70 28.88 23.55
CA ILE A 129 -8.30 29.26 23.81
C ILE A 129 -7.36 28.05 23.90
N VAL A 130 -7.80 26.94 24.47
CA VAL A 130 -7.00 25.71 24.60
C VAL A 130 -6.78 25.11 23.23
N ILE A 131 -7.84 24.95 22.44
CA ILE A 131 -7.78 24.41 21.07
C ILE A 131 -6.81 25.25 20.23
N LYS A 132 -6.99 26.57 20.24
CA LYS A 132 -6.13 27.50 19.48
C LYS A 132 -4.68 27.48 19.95
N ALA A 133 -4.42 27.38 21.25
CA ALA A 133 -3.07 27.30 21.79
C ALA A 133 -2.35 26.02 21.34
N VAL A 134 -3.02 24.86 21.42
CA VAL A 134 -2.47 23.58 20.97
C VAL A 134 -2.21 23.61 19.46
N LEU A 135 -3.17 24.05 18.66
CA LEU A 135 -2.97 24.20 17.21
C LEU A 135 -1.81 25.15 16.90
N ALA A 136 -1.70 26.30 17.57
CA ALA A 136 -0.64 27.25 17.28
C ALA A 136 0.77 26.74 17.64
N THR A 137 0.88 25.87 18.65
CA THR A 137 2.16 25.37 19.19
C THR A 137 2.59 24.04 18.58
N GLU A 138 1.67 23.09 18.46
CA GLU A 138 1.96 21.73 17.98
C GLU A 138 1.79 21.60 16.47
N ASP A 139 0.70 22.14 15.92
CA ASP A 139 0.34 21.90 14.52
C ASP A 139 -0.53 23.01 13.93
N ARG A 140 0.13 24.11 13.51
CA ARG A 140 -0.56 25.33 13.06
C ARG A 140 -1.39 25.11 11.80
N ARG A 141 -1.08 24.08 11.02
CA ARG A 141 -1.72 23.76 9.74
C ARG A 141 -2.46 22.44 9.78
N PHE A 142 -2.88 22.03 10.98
CA PHE A 142 -3.59 20.79 11.20
C PHE A 142 -4.72 20.55 10.19
N PHE A 143 -5.49 21.60 9.88
CA PHE A 143 -6.61 21.55 8.94
C PHE A 143 -6.23 21.66 7.46
N ASP A 144 -4.99 22.00 7.13
CA ASP A 144 -4.50 22.16 5.76
C ASP A 144 -3.85 20.87 5.21
N HIS A 145 -3.65 19.85 6.06
CA HIS A 145 -2.95 18.62 5.70
C HIS A 145 -3.68 17.35 6.12
N TYR A 146 -3.38 16.25 5.43
CA TYR A 146 -3.99 14.94 5.68
C TYR A 146 -3.16 14.10 6.66
N GLY A 147 -2.90 14.68 7.84
CA GLY A 147 -2.20 14.01 8.95
C GLY A 147 -0.67 14.00 8.89
N ILE A 148 -0.04 14.44 7.81
CA ILE A 148 1.42 14.67 7.75
C ILE A 148 1.68 16.07 7.18
N ASP A 149 2.29 16.95 7.97
CA ASP A 149 2.73 18.26 7.50
C ASP A 149 4.09 18.19 6.80
N VAL A 150 4.11 17.86 5.50
CA VAL A 150 5.35 17.77 4.71
C VAL A 150 6.12 19.11 4.68
N LEU A 151 5.40 20.22 4.60
CA LEU A 151 6.00 21.56 4.59
C LEU A 151 6.56 21.92 5.98
N GLY A 152 5.90 21.48 7.05
CA GLY A 152 6.29 21.75 8.43
C GLY A 152 7.51 20.94 8.82
N LEU A 153 7.50 19.67 8.45
CA LEU A 153 8.61 18.74 8.60
C LEU A 153 9.84 19.21 7.81
N SER A 154 9.69 19.58 6.54
CA SER A 154 10.82 20.06 5.74
C SER A 154 11.44 21.34 6.30
N ARG A 155 10.63 22.30 6.75
CA ARG A 155 11.11 23.49 7.48
C ARG A 155 11.85 23.11 8.76
N ALA A 156 11.28 22.22 9.58
CA ALA A 156 11.88 21.79 10.84
C ALA A 156 13.25 21.11 10.60
N ILE A 157 13.34 20.24 9.59
CA ILE A 157 14.59 19.59 9.20
C ILE A 157 15.63 20.65 8.80
N PHE A 158 15.26 21.61 7.95
CA PHE A 158 16.18 22.64 7.50
C PHE A 158 16.72 23.49 8.66
N GLU A 159 15.84 23.95 9.56
CA GLU A 159 16.25 24.74 10.72
C GLU A 159 17.09 23.93 11.71
N ASN A 160 16.74 22.66 11.96
CA ASN A 160 17.51 21.80 12.87
C ASN A 160 18.91 21.49 12.33
N VAL A 161 19.04 21.26 11.02
CA VAL A 161 20.35 21.07 10.36
C VAL A 161 21.17 22.35 10.45
N ARG A 162 20.56 23.52 10.19
CA ARG A 162 21.23 24.82 10.29
C ARG A 162 21.69 25.13 11.71
N ALA A 163 20.88 24.79 12.71
CA ALA A 163 21.18 24.98 14.13
C ALA A 163 22.07 23.88 14.73
N ASN A 164 22.40 22.84 13.95
CA ASN A 164 23.10 21.63 14.39
C ASN A 164 22.51 21.04 15.70
N SER A 165 21.20 21.19 15.89
CA SER A 165 20.46 20.80 17.10
C SER A 165 18.96 20.77 16.82
N VAL A 166 18.18 20.08 17.66
CA VAL A 166 16.72 20.07 17.53
C VAL A 166 16.15 21.33 18.16
N VAL A 167 15.81 22.31 17.32
CA VAL A 167 15.22 23.59 17.72
C VAL A 167 13.73 23.68 17.39
N GLN A 168 13.25 22.85 16.47
CA GLN A 168 11.87 22.86 16.01
C GLN A 168 11.31 21.45 15.82
N GLY A 169 10.08 21.24 16.31
CA GLY A 169 9.28 20.06 16.00
C GLY A 169 8.70 20.13 14.58
N GLY A 170 8.56 18.97 13.95
CA GLY A 170 7.96 18.81 12.61
C GLY A 170 6.84 17.77 12.56
N SER A 171 6.44 17.20 13.71
CA SER A 171 5.40 16.18 13.78
C SER A 171 4.01 16.81 13.87
N SER A 172 3.05 16.25 13.14
CA SER A 172 1.65 16.66 13.20
C SER A 172 0.93 16.07 14.42
N ILE A 173 -0.21 16.64 14.80
CA ILE A 173 -1.06 16.08 15.88
C ILE A 173 -1.48 14.65 15.53
N THR A 174 -1.76 14.34 14.26
CA THR A 174 -2.12 12.98 13.82
C THR A 174 -0.98 11.98 14.01
N GLN A 175 0.26 12.37 13.74
CA GLN A 175 1.43 11.51 13.98
C GLN A 175 1.66 11.29 15.47
N GLN A 176 1.54 12.35 16.28
CA GLN A 176 1.65 12.25 17.73
C GLN A 176 0.57 11.32 18.31
N LEU A 177 -0.67 11.44 17.82
CA LEU A 177 -1.77 10.54 18.17
C LEU A 177 -1.45 9.09 17.80
N ALA A 178 -1.01 8.84 16.57
CA ALA A 178 -0.67 7.50 16.11
C ALA A 178 0.45 6.87 16.98
N LYS A 179 1.48 7.64 17.31
CA LYS A 179 2.58 7.21 18.18
C LYS A 179 2.15 6.90 19.63
N ASN A 180 1.11 7.57 20.11
CA ASN A 180 0.62 7.37 21.48
C ASN A 180 -0.37 6.20 21.56
N LEU A 181 -1.00 5.80 20.45
CA LEU A 181 -1.99 4.73 20.40
C LEU A 181 -1.40 3.36 20.01
N PHE A 182 -0.28 3.34 19.28
CA PHE A 182 0.35 2.15 18.71
C PHE A 182 1.85 2.12 18.99
#